data_AF-A0A0A6VCX9-F1
#
_entry.id   AF-A0A0A6VCX9-F1
#
_cell.length_a   1.000
_cell.length_b   1.000
_cell.length_c   1.000
_cell.angle_alpha   90.00
_cell.angle_beta   90.00
_cell.angle_gamma   90.00
#
_symmetry.space_group_name_H-M   'P 1'
#
loop_
_entity.id
_entity.type
_entity.pdbx_description
1 polymer ?
#
loop_
_entity_poly.entity_id
_entity_poly.type
_entity_poly.pdbx_seq_one_letter_code
_entity_poly.pdbx_strand_id
1 'polypeptide(L)' 'MFGWGGKPRSRFGIWLDQKGISQEWVSKQTKISRNTISKIASNKEYSPNLNTIKKIMKAIKEVDPRVKSDDFFDL' A
#
# COMPACT_ATOMS: atom_id res chain seq x y z
N MET A 1 -14.61 -17.94 14.12
CA MET A 1 -14.22 -16.66 14.76
C MET A 1 -12.69 -16.60 14.75
N PHE A 2 -12.08 -15.77 13.91
CA PHE A 2 -10.61 -15.70 13.76
C PHE A 2 -10.03 -14.60 14.64
N GLY A 3 -9.08 -14.99 15.48
CA GLY A 3 -8.49 -14.18 16.54
C GLY A 3 -7.88 -12.87 16.06
N TRP A 4 -8.16 -11.83 16.83
CA TRP A 4 -7.67 -10.47 16.66
C TRP A 4 -6.20 -10.38 17.08
N GLY A 5 -5.32 -10.81 16.18
CA GLY A 5 -3.87 -10.64 16.27
C GLY A 5 -3.28 -10.28 14.90
N GLY A 6 -3.99 -9.44 14.15
CA GLY A 6 -3.62 -9.06 12.79
C GLY A 6 -2.25 -8.39 12.74
N LYS A 7 -1.44 -8.73 11.73
CA LYS A 7 -0.19 -8.01 11.44
C LYS A 7 -0.48 -6.50 11.41
N PRO A 8 0.40 -5.65 11.96
CA PRO A 8 0.21 -4.21 11.89
C PRO A 8 0.00 -3.81 10.43
N ARG A 9 -0.99 -2.94 10.19
CA ARG A 9 -1.33 -2.40 8.87
C ARG A 9 -1.27 -0.88 8.88
N SER A 10 -0.72 -0.32 7.82
CA SER A 10 -0.84 1.11 7.50
C SER A 10 -2.18 1.41 6.81
N ARG A 11 -2.48 2.69 6.57
CA ARG A 11 -3.64 3.10 5.75
C ARG A 11 -3.64 2.42 4.38
N PHE A 12 -2.47 2.39 3.73
CA PHE A 12 -2.27 1.66 2.48
C PHE A 12 -2.55 0.16 2.62
N GLY A 13 -2.02 -0.48 3.67
CA GLY A 13 -2.21 -1.91 3.91
C GLY A 13 -3.67 -2.29 4.15
N ILE A 14 -4.41 -1.49 4.92
CA ILE A 14 -5.84 -1.67 5.17
C ILE A 14 -6.63 -1.57 3.86
N TRP A 15 -6.32 -0.57 3.04
CA TRP A 15 -6.99 -0.37 1.76
C TRP A 15 -6.75 -1.53 0.79
N LEU A 16 -5.52 -2.06 0.73
CA LEU A 16 -5.22 -3.26 -0.06
C LEU A 16 -6.07 -4.45 0.39
N ASP A 17 -6.17 -4.69 1.69
CA ASP A 17 -6.96 -5.78 2.25
C ASP A 17 -8.46 -5.61 1.92
N GLN A 18 -8.99 -4.38 2.01
CA GLN A 18 -10.38 -4.05 1.65
C GLN A 18 -10.70 -4.27 0.17
N LYS A 19 -9.75 -3.97 -0.72
CA LYS A 19 -9.89 -4.16 -2.17
C LYS A 19 -9.54 -5.59 -2.63
N GLY A 20 -9.06 -6.46 -1.73
CA GLY A 20 -8.59 -7.80 -2.09
C GLY A 20 -7.31 -7.80 -2.94
N ILE A 21 -6.50 -6.74 -2.87
CA ILE A 21 -5.29 -6.58 -3.67
C ILE A 21 -4.08 -7.13 -2.90
N SER A 22 -3.32 -8.01 -3.51
CA SER A 22 -2.12 -8.56 -2.89
C SER A 22 -0.92 -7.60 -2.98
N GLN A 23 -0.06 -7.60 -1.95
CA GLN A 23 1.21 -6.86 -1.99
C GLN A 23 2.12 -7.32 -3.14
N GLU A 24 2.02 -8.58 -3.53
CA GLU A 24 2.75 -9.13 -4.68
C GLU A 24 2.28 -8.51 -6.00
N TRP A 25 0.98 -8.32 -6.18
CA TRP A 25 0.44 -7.63 -7.35
C TRP A 25 0.99 -6.20 -7.44
N VAL A 26 0.96 -5.44 -6.34
CA VAL A 26 1.52 -4.08 -6.30
C VAL A 26 3.01 -4.10 -6.64
N SER A 27 3.78 -5.03 -6.09
CA SER A 27 5.20 -5.19 -6.38
C SER A 27 5.46 -5.41 -7.87
N LYS A 28 4.68 -6.29 -8.53
CA LYS A 28 4.78 -6.55 -9.97
C LYS A 28 4.43 -5.32 -10.81
N GLN A 29 3.35 -4.61 -10.50
CA GLN A 29 2.93 -3.42 -11.25
C GLN A 29 3.93 -2.27 -11.12
N THR A 30 4.46 -2.06 -9.92
CA THR A 30 5.33 -0.90 -9.62
C THR A 30 6.81 -1.16 -9.85
N LYS A 31 7.20 -2.44 -10.02
CA LYS A 31 8.59 -2.91 -9.99
C LYS A 31 9.34 -2.55 -8.70
N ILE A 32 8.61 -2.35 -7.61
CA ILE A 32 9.15 -2.12 -6.27
C ILE A 32 9.28 -3.48 -5.57
N SER A 33 10.35 -3.68 -4.79
CA SER A 33 10.56 -4.93 -4.07
C SER A 33 9.40 -5.24 -3.11
N ARG A 34 9.05 -6.51 -3.00
CA ARG A 34 8.01 -6.98 -2.05
C ARG A 34 8.30 -6.55 -0.62
N ASN A 35 9.57 -6.50 -0.22
CA ASN A 35 9.96 -6.03 1.12
C ASN A 35 9.59 -4.58 1.34
N THR A 36 9.82 -3.70 0.37
CA THR A 36 9.43 -2.28 0.47
C THR A 36 7.91 -2.14 0.51
N ILE A 37 7.17 -2.85 -0.37
CA ILE A 37 5.70 -2.82 -0.33
C ILE A 37 5.17 -3.33 1.02
N SER A 38 5.76 -4.40 1.56
CA SER A 38 5.39 -4.94 2.88
C SER A 38 5.63 -3.92 3.99
N LYS A 39 6.78 -3.22 3.98
CA LYS A 39 7.06 -2.12 4.93
C LYS A 39 6.02 -1.01 4.82
N ILE A 40 5.70 -0.57 3.59
CA ILE A 40 4.67 0.45 3.34
C ILE A 40 3.30 0.00 3.86
N ALA A 41 2.94 -1.27 3.64
CA ALA A 41 1.64 -1.81 4.03
C ALA A 41 1.51 -2.11 5.53
N SER A 42 2.61 -2.17 6.28
CA SER A 42 2.60 -2.58 7.69
C SER A 42 3.04 -1.49 8.67
N ASN A 43 3.98 -0.64 8.27
CA ASN A 43 4.53 0.41 9.13
C ASN A 43 3.81 1.74 8.87
N LYS A 44 3.15 2.29 9.90
CA LYS A 44 2.45 3.58 9.85
C LYS A 44 3.39 4.79 9.82
N GLU A 45 4.60 4.64 10.34
CA GLU A 45 5.62 5.70 10.40
C GLU A 45 6.53 5.70 9.18
N TYR A 46 6.46 4.64 8.34
CA TYR A 46 7.28 4.55 7.14
C TYR A 46 6.68 5.39 6.01
N SER A 47 7.27 6.56 5.76
CA SER A 47 6.99 7.34 4.56
C SER A 47 8.01 7.02 3.45
N PRO A 48 7.58 6.41 2.34
CA PRO A 48 8.46 6.21 1.19
C PRO A 48 8.74 7.52 0.46
N ASN A 49 9.81 7.54 -0.36
CA ASN A 49 10.11 8.72 -1.17
C ASN A 49 9.03 9.01 -2.24
N LEU A 50 9.01 10.26 -2.73
CA LEU A 50 8.03 10.74 -3.71
C LEU A 50 7.98 9.91 -5.00
N ASN A 51 9.11 9.33 -5.44
CA ASN A 51 9.15 8.50 -6.64
C ASN A 51 8.40 7.17 -6.42
N THR A 52 8.60 6.54 -5.26
CA THR A 52 7.86 5.35 -4.85
C THR A 52 6.37 5.64 -4.70
N ILE A 53 6.00 6.77 -4.07
CA ILE A 53 4.61 7.20 -3.94
C ILE A 53 3.97 7.35 -5.31
N LYS A 54 4.61 8.09 -6.24
CA LYS A 54 4.11 8.27 -7.61
C LYS A 54 3.86 6.94 -8.34
N LYS A 55 4.79 5.98 -8.22
CA LYS A 55 4.66 4.65 -8.85
C LYS A 55 3.49 3.87 -8.26
N ILE A 56 3.38 3.83 -6.93
CA ILE A 56 2.28 3.13 -6.23
C ILE A 56 0.95 3.77 -6.60
N MET A 57 0.84 5.09 -6.51
CA MET A 57 -0.37 5.83 -6.86
C MET A 57 -0.81 5.58 -8.30
N LYS A 58 0.15 5.55 -9.25
CA LYS A 58 -0.17 5.21 -10.64
C LYS A 58 -0.78 3.82 -10.77
N ALA A 59 -0.18 2.81 -10.13
CA ALA A 59 -0.66 1.43 -10.20
C ALA A 59 -2.04 1.25 -9.54
N ILE A 60 -2.25 1.80 -8.35
CA ILE A 60 -3.53 1.60 -7.63
C ILE A 60 -4.67 2.44 -8.20
N LYS A 61 -4.38 3.55 -8.90
CA LYS A 61 -5.38 4.34 -9.62
C LYS A 61 -6.00 3.61 -10.81
N GLU A 62 -5.32 2.59 -11.35
CA GLU A 62 -5.90 1.69 -12.36
C GLU A 62 -7.03 0.84 -11.77
N VAL A 63 -7.02 0.62 -10.45
CA VAL A 63 -8.05 -0.14 -9.73
C VAL A 63 -9.13 0.79 -9.16
N ASP A 64 -8.72 1.90 -8.57
CA ASP A 64 -9.63 2.92 -8.03
C ASP A 64 -9.11 4.33 -8.36
N PRO A 65 -9.67 5.01 -9.38
CA PRO A 65 -9.17 6.30 -9.82
C PRO A 65 -9.44 7.44 -8.82
N ARG A 66 -10.26 7.21 -7.78
CA ARG A 66 -10.65 8.24 -6.80
C ARG A 66 -9.61 8.44 -5.69
N VAL A 67 -8.69 7.50 -5.53
CA VAL A 67 -7.70 7.52 -4.44
C VAL A 67 -6.65 8.62 -4.64
N LYS A 68 -6.28 9.26 -3.55
CA LYS A 68 -5.27 10.32 -3.46
C LYS A 68 -4.08 9.85 -2.64
N SER A 69 -2.93 10.48 -2.83
CA SER A 69 -1.72 10.14 -2.07
C SER A 69 -1.91 10.37 -0.58
N ASP A 70 -2.62 11.43 -0.21
CA ASP A 70 -2.89 11.86 1.17
C ASP A 70 -3.79 10.86 1.93
N ASP A 71 -4.51 9.99 1.21
CA ASP A 71 -5.28 8.90 1.81
C ASP A 71 -4.35 7.86 2.47
N PHE A 72 -3.11 7.76 2.01
CA PHE A 72 -2.18 6.69 2.37
C PHE A 72 -0.87 7.18 3.00
N PHE A 73 -0.38 8.33 2.55
CA PHE A 73 0.94 8.87 2.89
C PHE A 73 0.76 10.29 3.42
N ASP A 74 1.43 10.60 4.53
CA ASP A 74 1.53 11.98 5.01
C ASP A 74 2.63 12.68 4.19
N LEU A 75 2.20 13.63 3.35
CA LEU A 75 3.02 14.39 2.40
C LEU A 75 3.28 15.83 2.86
#